data_AF-A0A066UG93-F1
#
_entry.id   AF-A0A066UG93-F1
#
_cell.length_a   1.000
_cell.length_b   1.000
_cell.length_c   1.000
_cell.angle_alpha   90.00
_cell.angle_beta   90.00
_cell.angle_gamma   90.00
#
_symmetry.space_group_name_H-M   'P 1'
#
loop_
_entity.id
_entity.type
_entity.pdbx_description
1 polymer ?
#
loop_
_entity_poly.entity_id
_entity_poly.type
_entity_poly.pdbx_seq_one_letter_code
_entity_poly.pdbx_strand_id
1 'polypeptide(L)'
;MADTTNYDAAEVTAWLTDTQAIGARPARQAGRVIAAAWNGREFYASATLPALAAALRAAERPVSEVDQVADALARAFGVHLHDVAAWDPRPDWRKEIGA
;
A
#
# COMPACT_ATOMS: atom_id res chain seq x y z
N MET A 1 -7.05 -22.59 9.67
CA MET A 1 -7.68 -22.07 8.44
C MET A 1 -7.23 -20.63 8.32
N ALA A 2 -6.89 -20.15 7.12
CA ALA A 2 -6.62 -18.74 6.91
C ALA A 2 -7.93 -18.06 6.53
N ASP A 3 -8.29 -16.97 7.22
CA ASP A 3 -9.41 -16.13 6.82
C ASP A 3 -9.01 -15.39 5.53
N THR A 4 -9.47 -15.89 4.39
CA THR A 4 -9.32 -15.25 3.08
C THR A 4 -10.32 -14.10 2.91
N THR A 5 -10.44 -13.28 3.96
CA THR A 5 -11.13 -11.99 3.94
C THR A 5 -10.18 -10.99 3.32
N ASN A 6 -10.08 -11.03 2.00
CA ASN A 6 -9.38 -10.00 1.24
C ASN A 6 -10.13 -8.67 1.50
N TYR A 7 -9.38 -7.62 1.84
CA TYR A 7 -9.96 -6.30 2.11
C TYR A 7 -10.59 -5.70 0.83
N ASP A 8 -11.56 -4.80 0.96
CA ASP A 8 -12.16 -4.19 -0.24
C ASP A 8 -11.22 -3.11 -0.81
N ALA A 9 -10.94 -3.22 -2.11
CA ALA A 9 -10.23 -2.19 -2.86
C ALA A 9 -10.95 -0.82 -2.81
N ALA A 10 -12.26 -0.80 -2.56
CA ALA A 10 -13.04 0.42 -2.32
C ALA A 10 -12.69 1.09 -0.98
N GLU A 11 -12.48 0.33 0.11
CA GLU A 11 -12.08 0.88 1.41
C GLU A 11 -10.67 1.48 1.35
N VAL A 12 -9.72 0.75 0.76
CA VAL A 12 -8.35 1.25 0.55
C VAL A 12 -8.36 2.47 -0.38
N THR A 13 -9.20 2.48 -1.42
CA THR A 13 -9.40 3.66 -2.29
C THR A 13 -9.90 4.86 -1.48
N ALA A 14 -10.94 4.69 -0.67
CA ALA A 14 -11.57 5.75 0.11
C ALA A 14 -10.59 6.33 1.14
N TRP A 15 -9.81 5.48 1.81
CA TRP A 15 -8.77 5.96 2.72
C TRP A 15 -7.71 6.81 1.99
N LEU A 16 -7.29 6.40 0.78
CA LEU A 16 -6.33 7.16 -0.03
C LEU A 16 -6.90 8.49 -0.56
N THR A 17 -8.19 8.56 -0.93
CA THR A 17 -8.81 9.85 -1.31
C THR A 17 -9.01 10.74 -0.10
N ASP A 18 -9.54 10.20 1.00
CA ASP A 18 -10.14 11.01 2.07
C ASP A 18 -9.12 11.37 3.17
N THR A 19 -8.14 10.49 3.43
CA THR A 19 -7.08 10.72 4.43
C THR A 19 -5.78 11.24 3.81
N GLN A 20 -5.49 10.89 2.54
CA GLN A 20 -4.24 11.26 1.88
C GLN A 20 -4.38 12.28 0.73
N ALA A 21 -5.61 12.74 0.45
CA ALA A 21 -5.93 13.67 -0.65
C ALA A 21 -5.44 13.19 -2.03
N ILE A 22 -5.23 11.89 -2.21
CA ILE A 22 -4.74 11.32 -3.48
C ILE A 22 -5.88 11.31 -4.49
N GLY A 23 -5.62 11.80 -5.69
CA GLY A 23 -6.64 11.89 -6.75
C GLY A 23 -7.33 10.56 -7.03
N ALA A 24 -8.65 10.61 -7.24
CA ALA A 24 -9.51 9.41 -7.31
C ALA A 24 -9.22 8.42 -8.46
N ARG A 25 -8.27 8.70 -9.36
CA ARG A 25 -7.77 7.72 -10.35
C ARG A 25 -6.51 7.01 -9.83
N PRO A 26 -5.43 7.72 -9.42
CA PRO A 26 -4.32 7.13 -8.66
C PRO A 26 -4.76 6.30 -7.45
N ALA A 27 -5.66 6.82 -6.61
CA ALA A 27 -6.17 6.11 -5.42
C ALA A 27 -6.83 4.77 -5.77
N ARG A 28 -7.67 4.72 -6.83
CA ARG A 28 -8.29 3.47 -7.32
C ARG A 28 -7.29 2.47 -7.91
N GLN A 29 -6.22 2.95 -8.53
CA GLN A 29 -5.20 2.06 -9.09
C GLN A 29 -4.36 1.44 -7.97
N ALA A 30 -3.91 2.25 -7.00
CA ALA A 30 -3.20 1.76 -5.83
C ALA A 30 -4.08 0.85 -4.97
N GLY A 31 -5.29 1.27 -4.60
CA GLY A 31 -6.21 0.50 -3.78
C GLY A 31 -6.52 -0.90 -4.33
N ARG A 32 -6.61 -1.05 -5.66
CA ARG A 32 -6.75 -2.37 -6.32
C ARG A 32 -5.51 -3.25 -6.19
N VAL A 33 -4.31 -2.72 -6.41
CA VAL A 33 -3.05 -3.50 -6.31
C VAL A 33 -2.80 -3.90 -4.85
N ILE A 34 -3.00 -2.94 -3.94
CA ILE A 34 -2.82 -3.07 -2.51
C ILE A 34 -3.80 -4.13 -1.96
N ALA A 35 -5.11 -3.96 -2.13
CA ALA A 35 -6.11 -4.90 -1.61
C ALA A 35 -6.02 -6.30 -2.24
N ALA A 36 -5.59 -6.43 -3.50
CA ALA A 36 -5.37 -7.74 -4.13
C ALA A 36 -4.18 -8.52 -3.56
N ALA A 37 -3.26 -7.84 -2.86
CA ALA A 37 -2.13 -8.44 -2.17
C ALA A 37 -2.34 -8.63 -0.66
N TRP A 38 -3.40 -8.05 -0.08
CA TRP A 38 -3.73 -8.19 1.33
C TRP A 38 -4.52 -9.48 1.58
N ASN A 39 -3.90 -10.43 2.27
CA ASN A 39 -4.65 -11.44 3.00
C ASN A 39 -5.01 -10.91 4.40
N GLY A 40 -5.92 -11.57 5.12
CA GLY A 40 -6.43 -11.10 6.41
C GLY A 40 -5.43 -11.06 7.59
N ARG A 41 -4.11 -11.16 7.34
CA ARG A 41 -3.04 -11.10 8.36
C ARG A 41 -1.75 -10.41 7.91
N GLU A 42 -1.42 -10.38 6.62
CA GLU A 42 -0.08 -10.02 6.13
C GLU A 42 -0.12 -8.85 5.12
N PHE A 43 0.73 -7.85 5.37
CA PHE A 43 0.86 -6.63 4.57
C PHE A 43 2.29 -6.54 4.02
N TYR A 44 2.54 -7.12 2.84
CA TYR A 44 3.88 -7.12 2.23
C TYR A 44 4.25 -5.74 1.67
N ALA A 45 5.49 -5.31 1.92
CA ALA A 45 5.99 -4.01 1.50
C ALA A 45 6.14 -3.93 -0.03
N SER A 46 6.65 -4.98 -0.66
CA SER A 46 6.83 -5.06 -2.12
C SER A 46 5.56 -4.95 -2.95
N ALA A 47 4.40 -5.35 -2.41
CA ALA A 47 3.13 -5.18 -3.10
C ALA A 47 2.52 -3.78 -2.86
N THR A 48 2.81 -3.17 -1.71
CA THR A 48 2.14 -1.96 -1.28
C THR A 48 2.92 -0.70 -1.63
N LEU A 49 4.19 -0.59 -1.24
CA LEU A 49 4.92 0.67 -1.33
C LEU A 49 5.20 1.11 -2.78
N PRO A 50 5.42 0.22 -3.77
CA PRO A 50 5.46 0.65 -5.18
C PRO A 50 4.14 1.25 -5.67
N ALA A 51 3.00 0.69 -5.23
CA ALA A 51 1.68 1.20 -5.58
C ALA A 51 1.38 2.55 -4.90
N LEU A 52 1.77 2.72 -3.63
CA LEU A 52 1.68 4.00 -2.92
C LEU A 52 2.61 5.06 -3.52
N ALA A 53 3.86 4.72 -3.84
CA ALA A 53 4.81 5.63 -4.49
C ALA A 53 4.28 6.12 -5.84
N ALA A 54 3.73 5.23 -6.66
CA ALA A 54 3.09 5.60 -7.93
C ALA A 54 1.88 6.54 -7.72
N ALA A 55 1.10 6.33 -6.66
CA ALA A 55 -0.02 7.19 -6.32
C ALA A 55 0.41 8.57 -5.78
N LEU A 56 1.48 8.65 -4.99
CA LEU A 56 2.07 9.90 -4.52
C LEU A 56 2.66 10.70 -5.69
N ARG A 57 3.44 10.06 -6.58
CA ARG A 57 3.95 10.67 -7.83
C ARG A 57 2.81 11.27 -8.66
N ALA A 58 1.71 10.53 -8.82
CA ALA A 58 0.54 10.98 -9.57
C ALA A 58 -0.41 11.94 -8.81
N ALA A 59 -0.06 12.29 -7.57
CA ALA A 59 -0.67 13.35 -6.77
C ALA A 59 0.33 14.51 -6.50
N GLU A 60 1.45 14.54 -7.23
CA GLU A 60 2.54 15.52 -7.11
C GLU A 60 3.16 15.62 -5.68
N ARG A 61 2.99 14.57 -4.87
CA ARG A 61 3.53 14.48 -3.50
C ARG A 61 4.94 13.88 -3.46
N PRO A 62 5.79 14.29 -2.49
CA PRO A 62 7.12 13.71 -2.29
C PRO A 62 7.07 12.19 -2.05
N VAL A 63 7.84 11.45 -2.85
CA VAL A 63 7.95 9.98 -2.73
C VAL A 63 8.58 9.56 -1.40
N SER A 64 9.35 10.44 -0.77
CA SER A 64 9.89 10.27 0.60
C SER A 64 8.83 10.09 1.68
N GLU A 65 7.56 10.43 1.41
CA GLU A 65 6.44 10.23 2.33
C GLU A 65 5.89 8.79 2.29
N VAL A 66 6.35 7.93 1.36
CA VAL A 66 5.77 6.60 1.11
C VAL A 66 5.75 5.71 2.35
N ASP A 67 6.82 5.73 3.16
CA ASP A 67 6.91 4.93 4.38
C ASP A 67 5.90 5.42 5.42
N GLN A 68 5.80 6.74 5.63
CA GLN A 68 4.83 7.36 6.55
C GLN A 68 3.38 7.07 6.14
N VAL A 69 3.10 7.09 4.83
CA VAL A 69 1.77 6.77 4.28
C VAL A 69 1.46 5.28 4.43
N ALA A 70 2.44 4.40 4.23
CA ALA A 70 2.29 2.95 4.46
C ALA A 70 2.07 2.62 5.94
N ASP A 71 2.79 3.28 6.85
CA ASP A 71 2.64 3.13 8.30
C ASP A 71 1.26 3.61 8.78
N ALA A 72 0.76 4.72 8.24
CA ALA A 72 -0.58 5.24 8.51
C ALA A 72 -1.68 4.31 7.95
N LEU A 73 -1.47 3.74 6.76
CA LEU A 73 -2.37 2.77 6.15
C LEU A 73 -2.43 1.46 6.96
N ALA A 74 -1.27 0.95 7.38
CA ALA A 74 -1.18 -0.25 8.22
C ALA A 74 -1.98 -0.10 9.52
N ARG A 75 -1.80 1.04 10.20
CA ARG A 75 -2.51 1.38 11.44
C ARG A 75 -4.02 1.54 11.23
N ALA A 76 -4.45 2.11 10.10
CA ALA A 76 -5.86 2.30 9.78
C ALA A 76 -6.61 0.97 9.53
N PHE A 77 -5.94 -0.02 8.95
CA PHE A 77 -6.53 -1.32 8.61
C PHE A 77 -6.16 -2.47 9.57
N GLY A 78 -5.36 -2.18 10.61
CA GLY A 78 -5.00 -3.13 11.67
C GLY A 78 -3.94 -4.17 11.29
N VAL A 79 -3.16 -3.93 10.23
CA VAL A 79 -2.18 -4.88 9.66
C VAL A 79 -0.73 -4.51 10.01
N HIS A 80 0.21 -5.43 9.78
CA HIS A 80 1.64 -5.23 10.07
C HIS A 80 2.51 -5.32 8.82
N LEU A 81 3.34 -4.30 8.58
CA LEU A 81 4.19 -4.17 7.38
C LEU A 81 5.39 -5.13 7.42
N HIS A 82 5.44 -6.05 6.45
CA HIS A 82 6.53 -6.99 6.27
C HIS A 82 7.44 -6.54 5.11
N ASP A 83 8.64 -6.02 5.41
CA ASP A 83 9.68 -5.67 4.42
C ASP A 83 10.87 -6.66 4.40
N VAL A 84 11.09 -7.41 5.48
CA VAL A 84 12.26 -8.31 5.59
C VAL A 84 12.09 -9.59 4.77
N ALA A 85 13.19 -10.06 4.17
CA ALA A 85 13.28 -11.19 3.23
C ALA A 85 12.75 -12.56 3.70
N ALA A 86 12.44 -12.72 4.99
CA ALA A 86 11.80 -13.92 5.53
C ALA A 86 10.26 -13.91 5.37
N TRP A 87 9.67 -12.75 5.06
CA TRP A 87 8.23 -12.53 4.96
C TRP A 87 7.83 -11.77 3.69
N ASP A 88 8.64 -10.82 3.21
CA ASP A 88 8.40 -10.15 1.93
C ASP A 88 8.88 -11.04 0.75
N PRO A 89 8.02 -11.32 -0.26
CA PRO A 89 8.39 -12.16 -1.41
C PRO A 89 9.36 -11.50 -2.42
N ARG A 90 9.61 -10.19 -2.34
CA ARG A 90 10.52 -9.43 -3.23
C ARG A 90 11.29 -8.35 -2.44
N PRO A 91 12.12 -8.69 -1.45
CA PRO A 91 12.67 -7.76 -0.44
C PRO A 91 13.60 -6.65 -0.97
N ASP A 92 13.92 -6.61 -2.26
CA ASP A 92 14.66 -5.52 -2.90
C ASP A 92 13.77 -4.55 -3.72
N TRP A 93 12.43 -4.67 -3.60
CA TRP A 93 11.40 -3.79 -4.16
C TRP A 93 11.69 -2.30 -3.99
N ARG A 94 12.39 -1.91 -2.92
CA ARG A 94 12.68 -0.51 -2.57
C ARG A 94 13.50 0.22 -3.64
N LYS A 95 14.21 -0.52 -4.50
CA LYS A 95 14.90 -0.01 -5.70
C LYS A 95 13.94 0.56 -6.75
N GLU A 96 12.71 0.06 -6.83
CA GLU A 96 11.70 0.43 -7.84
C GLU A 96 11.04 1.80 -7.56
N ILE A 97 11.36 2.42 -6.42
CA ILE A 97 10.74 3.64 -5.91
C ILE A 97 11.74 4.81 -5.80
N GLY A 98 13.03 4.50 -5.67
CA GLY A 98 14.12 5.49 -5.68
C GLY A 98 14.61 5.89 -7.07
N ALA A 99 13.97 5.38 -8.13
CA ALA A 99 14.27 5.63 -9.55
C ALA A 99 13.11 6.34 -10.27
#